data_AF-A0A8H7PYC9-F1
#
_entry.id   AF-A0A8H7PYC9-F1
#
_cell.length_a   1.000
_cell.length_b   1.000
_cell.length_c   1.000
_cell.angle_alpha   90.00
_cell.angle_beta   90.00
_cell.angle_gamma   90.00
#
_symmetry.space_group_name_H-M   'P 1'
#
loop_
_entity.id
_entity.type
_entity.pdbx_description
1 polymer ?
#
loop_
_entity_poly.entity_id
_entity_poly.type
_entity_poly.pdbx_seq_one_letter_code
_entity_poly.pdbx_strand_id
1 'polypeptide(L)'
;PPLDSPPEPPVFDSSNQKNVLAGAMGKPAEHELTRAGVAPQPRLVLMTTIGSMWGFAIGSYLGGKQTAFQYLAENAHKLPTTVQGWYFYHRTKNYKVILGGVKRGAKMAIPTGAICLTYGAIEAGIDDIRKEADVFNSVAAGMGTGFLFSAMTKLSRNSLKRSVMVGIYGGLVAGGLNDLHRTISGDTPSYIKWLKGEIGDDP
;
A
#
# COMPACT_ATOMS: atom_id res chain seq x y z
N PRO A 1 -45.03 -64.84 -0.69
CA PRO A 1 -44.18 -63.68 -1.05
C PRO A 1 -43.31 -63.25 0.14
N PRO A 2 -41.96 -63.30 0.03
CA PRO A 2 -41.11 -62.73 1.05
C PRO A 2 -41.18 -61.20 0.98
N LEU A 3 -41.25 -60.55 2.14
CA LEU A 3 -41.30 -59.11 2.33
C LEU A 3 -39.96 -58.48 1.93
N ASP A 4 -39.98 -57.51 1.01
CA ASP A 4 -38.82 -56.68 0.67
C ASP A 4 -38.39 -55.87 1.92
N SER A 5 -37.14 -56.05 2.32
CA SER A 5 -36.52 -55.25 3.38
C SER A 5 -36.37 -53.79 2.95
N PRO A 6 -36.57 -52.81 3.86
CA PRO A 6 -36.40 -51.40 3.52
C PRO A 6 -34.95 -51.08 3.13
N PRO A 7 -34.73 -50.12 2.22
CA PRO A 7 -33.39 -49.74 1.77
C PRO A 7 -32.56 -49.19 2.93
N GLU A 8 -31.33 -49.66 3.06
CA GLU A 8 -30.40 -49.21 4.10
C GLU A 8 -30.17 -47.68 4.02
N PRO A 9 -30.04 -47.00 5.16
CA PRO A 9 -29.74 -45.57 5.17
C PRO A 9 -28.34 -45.32 4.58
N PRO A 10 -28.13 -44.17 3.92
CA PRO A 10 -26.87 -43.85 3.28
C PRO A 10 -25.73 -43.86 4.30
N VAL A 11 -24.70 -44.67 4.04
CA VAL A 11 -23.50 -44.79 4.87
C VAL A 11 -22.75 -43.45 4.83
N PHE A 12 -22.62 -42.81 5.99
CA PHE A 12 -21.91 -41.55 6.16
C PHE A 12 -20.40 -41.78 6.04
N ASP A 13 -19.85 -41.55 4.85
CA ASP A 13 -18.42 -41.70 4.58
C ASP A 13 -17.62 -40.53 5.17
N SER A 14 -17.14 -40.74 6.40
CA SER A 14 -16.29 -39.80 7.14
C SER A 14 -14.94 -39.52 6.46
N SER A 15 -14.49 -40.37 5.52
CA SER A 15 -13.23 -40.18 4.81
C SER A 15 -13.34 -39.10 3.73
N ASN A 16 -14.46 -39.08 3.01
CA ASN A 16 -14.76 -38.06 2.03
C ASN A 16 -14.91 -36.69 2.71
N GLN A 17 -15.56 -36.63 3.88
CA GLN A 17 -15.68 -35.37 4.63
C GLN A 17 -14.32 -34.85 5.13
N LYS A 18 -13.40 -35.72 5.55
CA LYS A 18 -12.03 -35.30 5.91
C LYS A 18 -11.27 -34.74 4.71
N ASN A 19 -11.44 -35.33 3.52
CA ASN A 19 -10.80 -34.86 2.30
C ASN A 19 -11.42 -33.55 1.78
N VAL A 20 -12.73 -33.36 1.93
CA VAL A 20 -13.42 -32.11 1.60
C VAL A 20 -13.07 -31.01 2.61
N LEU A 21 -12.97 -31.33 3.90
CA LEU A 21 -12.48 -30.41 4.94
C LEU A 21 -11.00 -30.08 4.76
N ALA A 22 -10.17 -31.02 4.33
CA ALA A 22 -8.76 -30.79 3.98
C ALA A 22 -8.60 -30.05 2.63
N GLY A 23 -9.59 -30.13 1.74
CA GLY A 23 -9.66 -29.30 0.53
C GLY A 23 -10.17 -27.88 0.80
N ALA A 24 -11.03 -27.70 1.80
CA ALA A 24 -11.56 -26.41 2.25
C ALA A 24 -10.60 -25.67 3.20
N MET A 25 -9.87 -26.41 4.04
CA MET A 25 -8.69 -25.91 4.74
C MET A 25 -7.52 -25.98 3.76
N GLY A 26 -7.40 -24.94 2.92
CA GLY A 26 -6.26 -24.77 2.03
C GLY A 26 -4.95 -25.11 2.76
N LYS A 27 -4.06 -25.79 2.03
CA LYS A 27 -2.76 -26.31 2.51
C LYS A 27 -2.17 -25.46 3.64
N PRO A 28 -1.70 -26.07 4.75
CA PRO A 28 -1.01 -25.32 5.79
C PRO A 28 0.15 -24.55 5.14
N ALA A 29 0.08 -23.23 5.23
CA ALA A 29 0.97 -22.30 4.56
C ALA A 29 2.42 -22.65 4.91
N GLU A 30 3.12 -23.19 3.92
CA GLU A 30 4.54 -23.45 3.94
C GLU A 30 5.28 -22.11 4.00
N HIS A 31 5.52 -21.63 5.23
CA HIS A 31 6.39 -20.49 5.52
C HIS A 31 6.18 -19.26 4.62
N GLU A 32 4.92 -18.89 4.33
CA GLU A 32 4.62 -17.61 3.69
C GLU A 32 5.15 -16.51 4.62
N LEU A 33 6.12 -15.74 4.15
CA LEU A 33 6.68 -14.61 4.88
C LEU A 33 5.60 -13.57 5.13
N THR A 34 4.93 -13.73 6.26
CA THR A 34 3.74 -12.98 6.55
C THR A 34 4.16 -11.66 7.20
N ARG A 35 4.57 -10.68 6.39
CA ARG A 35 4.77 -9.32 6.88
C ARG A 35 3.43 -8.77 7.38
N ALA A 36 3.35 -8.53 8.69
CA ALA A 36 2.17 -8.03 9.41
C ALA A 36 0.91 -8.93 9.36
N GLY A 37 1.05 -10.25 9.24
CA GLY A 37 -0.11 -11.16 9.29
C GLY A 37 -0.94 -11.26 8.00
N VAL A 38 -0.50 -10.62 6.90
CA VAL A 38 -1.25 -10.53 5.64
C VAL A 38 -0.46 -11.11 4.46
N ALA A 39 -1.13 -11.89 3.61
CA ALA A 39 -0.56 -12.45 2.39
C ALA A 39 -0.09 -11.36 1.40
N PRO A 40 0.88 -11.65 0.51
CA PRO A 40 1.49 -10.65 -0.39
C PRO A 40 0.48 -9.93 -1.29
N GLN A 41 -0.50 -10.64 -1.86
CA GLN A 41 -1.48 -10.05 -2.78
C GLN A 41 -2.41 -9.01 -2.15
N PRO A 42 -3.12 -9.30 -1.04
CA PRO A 42 -3.98 -8.29 -0.40
C PRO A 42 -3.18 -7.10 0.13
N ARG A 43 -1.92 -7.31 0.55
CA ARG A 43 -1.02 -6.24 0.99
C ARG A 43 -0.75 -5.22 -0.11
N LEU A 44 -0.49 -5.68 -1.34
CA LEU A 44 -0.25 -4.80 -2.49
C LEU A 44 -1.45 -3.91 -2.82
N VAL A 45 -2.65 -4.49 -2.81
CA VAL A 45 -3.89 -3.75 -3.08
C VAL A 45 -4.13 -2.71 -1.99
N LEU A 46 -3.94 -3.07 -0.72
CA LEU A 46 -4.11 -2.16 0.41
C LEU A 46 -3.12 -0.98 0.34
N MET A 47 -1.83 -1.26 0.12
CA MET A 47 -0.81 -0.22 0.01
C MET A 47 -1.09 0.73 -1.16
N THR A 48 -1.52 0.18 -2.31
CA THR A 48 -1.81 0.98 -3.50
C THR A 48 -3.06 1.86 -3.32
N THR A 49 -4.13 1.32 -2.73
CA THR A 49 -5.37 2.07 -2.49
C THR A 49 -5.19 3.18 -1.47
N ILE A 50 -4.51 2.90 -0.34
CA ILE A 50 -4.17 3.91 0.67
C ILE A 50 -3.25 4.99 0.07
N GLY A 51 -2.22 4.59 -0.67
CA GLY A 51 -1.30 5.51 -1.32
C GLY A 51 -2.01 6.42 -2.33
N SER A 52 -2.90 5.86 -3.14
CA SER A 52 -3.71 6.62 -4.11
C SER A 52 -4.66 7.59 -3.41
N MET A 53 -5.30 7.16 -2.32
CA MET A 53 -6.19 7.99 -1.52
C MET A 53 -5.44 9.17 -0.88
N TRP A 54 -4.24 8.92 -0.35
CA TRP A 54 -3.39 9.96 0.22
C TRP A 54 -2.94 10.97 -0.84
N GLY A 55 -2.51 10.48 -2.01
CA GLY A 55 -2.17 11.32 -3.16
C GLY A 55 -3.35 12.15 -3.67
N PHE A 56 -4.55 11.56 -3.67
CA PHE A 56 -5.79 12.26 -4.00
C PHE A 56 -6.11 13.37 -2.98
N ALA A 57 -5.99 13.09 -1.68
CA ALA A 57 -6.26 14.06 -0.62
C ALA A 57 -5.34 15.28 -0.72
N ILE A 58 -4.03 15.04 -0.82
CA ILE A 58 -3.02 16.09 -0.99
C ILE A 58 -3.26 16.85 -2.31
N GLY A 59 -3.44 16.13 -3.42
CA GLY A 59 -3.68 16.75 -4.72
C GLY A 59 -4.94 17.61 -4.75
N SER A 60 -6.01 17.17 -4.08
CA SER A 60 -7.28 17.89 -3.95
C SER A 60 -7.14 19.16 -3.13
N TYR A 61 -6.42 19.09 -2.01
CA TYR A 61 -6.14 20.27 -1.17
C TYR A 61 -5.35 21.33 -1.94
N LEU A 62 -4.26 20.94 -2.60
CA LEU A 62 -3.46 21.86 -3.41
C LEU A 62 -4.25 22.43 -4.60
N GLY A 63 -5.09 21.62 -5.25
CA GLY A 63 -5.89 22.02 -6.41
C GLY A 63 -7.00 22.99 -6.04
N GLY A 64 -7.69 22.72 -4.94
CA GLY A 64 -8.72 23.59 -4.38
C GLY A 64 -8.14 24.94 -3.95
N LYS A 65 -6.99 24.94 -3.27
CA LYS A 65 -6.31 26.19 -2.85
C LYS A 65 -5.88 27.04 -4.06
N GLN A 66 -5.31 26.43 -5.09
CA GLN A 66 -4.88 27.16 -6.30
C GLN A 66 -6.07 27.79 -7.03
N THR A 67 -7.16 27.02 -7.24
CA THR A 67 -8.36 27.53 -7.92
C THR A 67 -9.11 28.56 -7.08
N ALA A 68 -9.08 28.46 -5.75
CA ALA A 68 -9.61 29.47 -4.86
C ALA A 68 -8.87 30.82 -5.03
N PHE A 69 -7.54 30.82 -5.04
CA PHE A 69 -6.76 32.03 -5.26
C PHE A 69 -6.94 32.60 -6.67
N GLN A 70 -7.02 31.75 -7.68
CA GLN A 70 -7.32 32.19 -9.03
C GLN A 70 -8.70 32.87 -9.11
N TYR A 71 -9.72 32.29 -8.49
CA TYR A 71 -11.06 32.88 -8.44
C TYR A 71 -11.07 34.24 -7.73
N LEU A 72 -10.32 34.36 -6.62
CA LEU A 72 -10.17 35.62 -5.89
C LEU A 72 -9.47 36.68 -6.75
N ALA A 73 -8.42 36.31 -7.47
CA ALA A 73 -7.72 37.22 -8.38
C ALA A 73 -8.62 37.67 -9.54
N GLU A 74 -9.34 36.75 -10.17
CA GLU A 74 -10.30 37.04 -11.26
C GLU A 74 -11.44 37.97 -10.80
N ASN A 75 -11.89 37.84 -9.54
CA ASN A 75 -13.06 38.56 -9.02
C ASN A 75 -12.71 39.64 -7.99
N ALA A 76 -11.45 40.03 -7.87
CA ALA A 76 -11.02 41.06 -6.91
C ALA A 76 -11.76 42.40 -7.11
N HIS A 77 -12.19 42.67 -8.34
CA HIS A 77 -12.94 43.88 -8.72
C HIS A 77 -14.47 43.71 -8.65
N LYS A 78 -15.00 42.50 -8.39
CA LYS A 78 -16.44 42.20 -8.32
C LYS A 78 -16.81 41.59 -6.95
N LEU A 79 -16.63 42.37 -5.90
CA LEU A 79 -17.07 41.97 -4.56
C LEU A 79 -18.59 42.11 -4.45
N PRO A 80 -19.30 41.12 -3.88
CA PRO A 80 -20.74 41.17 -3.75
C PRO A 80 -21.17 42.26 -2.76
N THR A 81 -22.02 43.19 -3.22
CA THR A 81 -22.62 44.25 -2.38
C THR A 81 -24.04 43.94 -1.93
N THR A 82 -24.70 42.96 -2.56
CA THR A 82 -26.05 42.51 -2.24
C THR A 82 -26.05 41.08 -1.67
N VAL A 83 -27.05 40.75 -0.84
CA VAL A 83 -27.19 39.43 -0.21
C VAL A 83 -27.30 38.31 -1.26
N GLN A 84 -28.07 38.54 -2.32
CA GLN A 84 -28.21 37.59 -3.43
C GLN A 84 -26.90 37.41 -4.21
N GLY A 85 -26.16 38.50 -4.44
CA GLY A 85 -24.84 38.45 -5.07
C GLY A 85 -23.82 37.65 -4.24
N TRP A 86 -23.88 37.76 -2.91
CA TRP A 86 -23.01 37.02 -2.00
C TRP A 86 -23.20 35.50 -2.14
N TYR A 87 -24.44 35.04 -2.27
CA TYR A 87 -24.75 33.63 -2.47
C TYR A 87 -24.22 33.10 -3.81
N PHE A 88 -24.50 33.79 -4.92
CA PHE A 88 -24.02 33.36 -6.25
C PHE A 88 -22.49 33.36 -6.36
N TYR A 89 -21.84 34.32 -5.71
CA TYR A 89 -20.38 34.38 -5.61
C TYR A 89 -19.82 33.12 -4.92
N HIS A 90 -20.30 32.80 -3.72
CA HIS A 90 -19.81 31.64 -2.96
C HIS A 90 -20.18 30.31 -3.61
N ARG A 91 -21.37 30.20 -4.20
CA ARG A 91 -21.79 29.02 -4.98
C ARG A 91 -20.82 28.77 -6.14
N THR A 92 -20.54 29.78 -6.95
CA THR A 92 -19.63 29.67 -8.10
C THR A 92 -18.20 29.36 -7.66
N LYS A 93 -17.72 30.02 -6.60
CA LYS A 93 -16.42 29.75 -5.99
C LYS A 93 -16.31 28.29 -5.58
N ASN A 94 -17.29 27.76 -4.86
CA ASN A 94 -17.27 26.39 -4.37
C ASN A 94 -17.24 25.36 -5.52
N TYR A 95 -18.01 25.56 -6.59
CA TYR A 95 -17.94 24.66 -7.76
C TYR A 95 -16.57 24.68 -8.44
N LYS A 96 -15.99 25.85 -8.66
CA LYS A 96 -14.66 25.97 -9.26
C LYS A 96 -13.58 25.33 -8.38
N VAL A 97 -13.67 25.51 -7.06
CA VAL A 97 -12.75 24.92 -6.08
C VAL A 97 -12.87 23.39 -6.04
N ILE A 98 -14.09 22.84 -6.03
CA ILE A 98 -14.32 21.40 -6.06
C ILE A 98 -13.76 20.79 -7.35
N LEU A 99 -14.06 21.40 -8.50
CA LEU A 99 -13.57 20.93 -9.79
C LEU A 99 -12.03 20.98 -9.87
N GLY A 100 -11.43 22.06 -9.38
CA GLY A 100 -9.98 22.22 -9.29
C GLY A 100 -9.32 21.19 -8.38
N GLY A 101 -9.95 20.93 -7.23
CA GLY A 101 -9.56 19.89 -6.29
C GLY A 101 -9.58 18.51 -6.95
N VAL A 102 -10.73 18.07 -7.47
CA VAL A 102 -10.88 16.75 -8.09
C VAL A 102 -9.92 16.56 -9.27
N LYS A 103 -9.76 17.57 -10.14
CA LYS A 103 -8.86 17.47 -11.30
C LYS A 103 -7.40 17.28 -10.89
N ARG A 104 -6.91 18.03 -9.90
CA ARG A 104 -5.53 17.90 -9.43
C ARG A 104 -5.36 16.67 -8.54
N GLY A 105 -6.35 16.32 -7.73
CA GLY A 105 -6.43 15.10 -6.93
C GLY A 105 -6.28 13.85 -7.79
N ALA A 106 -7.11 13.70 -8.82
CA ALA A 106 -7.05 12.56 -9.74
C ALA A 106 -5.68 12.48 -10.45
N LYS A 107 -5.12 13.62 -10.88
CA LYS A 107 -3.79 13.66 -11.51
C LYS A 107 -2.66 13.21 -10.57
N MET A 108 -2.79 13.47 -9.27
CA MET A 108 -1.81 13.09 -8.25
C MET A 108 -2.03 11.68 -7.69
N ALA A 109 -3.25 11.15 -7.72
CA ALA A 109 -3.59 9.82 -7.22
C ALA A 109 -2.94 8.68 -8.03
N ILE A 110 -2.90 8.81 -9.36
CA ILE A 110 -2.32 7.79 -10.25
C ILE A 110 -0.81 7.59 -10.00
N PRO A 111 0.05 8.62 -10.05
CA PRO A 111 1.48 8.43 -9.84
C PRO A 111 1.80 7.97 -8.41
N THR A 112 1.07 8.46 -7.39
CA THR A 112 1.27 8.02 -6.00
C THR A 112 0.89 6.56 -5.79
N GLY A 113 -0.22 6.11 -6.37
CA GLY A 113 -0.60 4.70 -6.41
C GLY A 113 0.43 3.83 -7.12
N ALA A 114 0.92 4.27 -8.29
CA ALA A 114 1.93 3.54 -9.06
C ALA A 114 3.25 3.34 -8.30
N ILE A 115 3.71 4.37 -7.56
CA ILE A 115 4.90 4.27 -6.70
C ILE A 115 4.67 3.26 -5.58
N CYS A 116 3.52 3.31 -4.91
CA CYS A 116 3.19 2.37 -3.82
C CYS A 116 3.09 0.93 -4.33
N LEU A 117 2.49 0.73 -5.51
CA LEU A 117 2.40 -0.57 -6.15
C LEU A 117 3.80 -1.11 -6.49
N THR A 118 4.66 -0.26 -7.06
CA THR A 118 6.04 -0.62 -7.40
C THR A 118 6.82 -1.01 -6.14
N TYR A 119 6.67 -0.24 -5.05
CA TYR A 119 7.33 -0.53 -3.78
C TYR A 119 6.96 -1.92 -3.29
N GLY A 120 5.65 -2.19 -3.21
CA GLY A 120 5.19 -3.49 -2.75
C GLY A 120 5.59 -4.62 -3.71
N ALA A 121 5.59 -4.39 -5.03
CA ALA A 121 5.96 -5.42 -5.99
C ALA A 121 7.44 -5.80 -5.89
N ILE A 122 8.33 -4.83 -5.70
CA ILE A 122 9.76 -5.08 -5.48
C ILE A 122 9.97 -5.78 -4.13
N GLU A 123 9.29 -5.32 -3.08
CA GLU A 123 9.41 -5.92 -1.75
C GLU A 123 8.92 -7.38 -1.76
N ALA A 124 7.76 -7.67 -2.37
CA ALA A 124 7.23 -9.02 -2.53
C ALA A 124 8.16 -9.91 -3.37
N GLY A 125 8.69 -9.40 -4.48
CA GLY A 125 9.61 -10.16 -5.34
C GLY A 125 10.92 -10.52 -4.64
N ILE A 126 11.47 -9.63 -3.82
CA ILE A 126 12.69 -9.91 -3.06
C ILE A 126 12.40 -10.81 -1.84
N ASP A 127 11.23 -10.68 -1.21
CA ASP A 127 10.79 -11.55 -0.11
C ASP A 127 10.70 -13.01 -0.61
N ASP A 128 10.14 -13.24 -1.80
CA ASP A 128 10.05 -14.57 -2.42
C ASP A 128 11.42 -15.20 -2.71
N ILE A 129 12.40 -14.38 -3.11
CA ILE A 129 13.76 -14.84 -3.45
C ILE A 129 14.56 -15.15 -2.18
N ARG A 130 14.47 -14.30 -1.16
CA ARG A 130 15.34 -14.40 0.04
C ARG A 130 14.74 -15.19 1.19
N LYS A 131 13.41 -15.43 1.18
CA LYS A 131 12.69 -16.07 2.29
C LYS A 131 12.99 -15.44 3.67
N GLU A 132 13.36 -14.16 3.68
CA GLU A 132 13.59 -13.35 4.88
C GLU A 132 12.97 -11.95 4.70
N ALA A 133 12.22 -11.51 5.70
CA ALA A 133 11.53 -10.22 5.70
C ALA A 133 12.35 -9.13 6.41
N ASP A 134 13.52 -8.78 5.87
CA ASP A 134 14.50 -7.92 6.52
C ASP A 134 14.48 -6.45 6.05
N VAL A 135 15.10 -5.57 6.84
CA VAL A 135 15.28 -4.12 6.56
C VAL A 135 15.94 -3.88 5.21
N PHE A 136 16.90 -4.73 4.82
CA PHE A 136 17.59 -4.63 3.53
C PHE A 136 16.65 -4.75 2.34
N ASN A 137 15.62 -5.60 2.43
CA ASN A 137 14.63 -5.72 1.37
C ASN A 137 13.84 -4.40 1.22
N SER A 138 13.34 -3.85 2.34
CA SER A 138 12.61 -2.58 2.32
C SER A 138 13.46 -1.41 1.81
N VAL A 139 14.77 -1.40 2.08
CA VAL A 139 15.71 -0.41 1.52
C VAL A 139 15.92 -0.61 0.01
N ALA A 140 16.08 -1.85 -0.46
CA ALA A 140 16.21 -2.15 -1.88
C ALA A 140 14.94 -1.77 -2.65
N ALA A 141 13.76 -2.05 -2.10
CA ALA A 141 12.47 -1.63 -2.62
C ALA A 141 12.33 -0.10 -2.65
N GLY A 142 12.75 0.59 -1.58
CA GLY A 142 12.80 2.05 -1.51
C GLY A 142 13.74 2.66 -2.55
N MET A 143 14.90 2.05 -2.80
CA MET A 143 15.84 2.51 -3.81
C MET A 143 15.27 2.30 -5.23
N GLY A 144 14.73 1.11 -5.52
CA GLY A 144 14.16 0.77 -6.82
C GLY A 144 12.97 1.66 -7.19
N THR A 145 12.12 1.97 -6.21
CA THR A 145 11.01 2.92 -6.40
C THR A 145 11.49 4.34 -6.64
N GLY A 146 12.53 4.79 -5.93
CA GLY A 146 13.15 6.10 -6.16
C GLY A 146 13.75 6.25 -7.57
N PHE A 147 14.33 5.17 -8.10
CA PHE A 147 14.82 5.11 -9.49
C PHE A 147 13.68 5.13 -10.50
N LEU A 148 12.66 4.30 -10.31
CA LEU A 148 11.50 4.26 -11.21
C LEU A 148 10.77 5.61 -11.23
N PHE A 149 10.57 6.22 -10.06
CA PHE A 149 9.97 7.53 -9.95
C PHE A 149 10.76 8.59 -10.73
N SER A 150 12.09 8.56 -10.62
CA SER A 150 12.95 9.48 -11.38
C SER A 150 12.89 9.27 -12.89
N ALA A 151 12.73 8.02 -13.34
CA ALA A 151 12.56 7.71 -14.76
C ALA A 151 11.20 8.21 -15.28
N MET A 152 10.12 7.97 -14.52
CA MET A 152 8.76 8.40 -14.89
C MET A 152 8.63 9.93 -14.98
N THR A 153 9.30 10.64 -14.09
CA THR A 153 9.21 12.10 -13.97
C THR A 153 10.26 12.85 -14.80
N LYS A 154 11.16 12.14 -15.51
CA LYS A 154 12.26 12.72 -16.31
C LYS A 154 13.05 13.78 -15.53
N LEU A 155 13.40 13.47 -14.29
CA LEU A 155 14.05 14.43 -13.40
C LEU A 155 15.51 14.73 -13.81
N SER A 156 15.95 15.95 -13.52
CA SER A 156 17.36 16.33 -13.64
C SER A 156 18.23 15.54 -12.66
N ARG A 157 19.54 15.37 -12.97
CA ARG A 157 20.49 14.58 -12.15
C ARG A 157 20.48 14.93 -10.66
N ASN A 158 20.24 16.19 -10.31
CA ASN A 158 20.20 16.65 -8.92
C ASN A 158 18.91 16.23 -8.19
N SER A 159 17.79 16.17 -8.92
CA SER A 159 16.50 15.75 -8.36
C SER A 159 16.39 14.22 -8.26
N LEU A 160 17.08 13.48 -9.14
CA LEU A 160 17.22 12.03 -9.05
C LEU A 160 17.86 11.63 -7.71
N LYS A 161 18.99 12.25 -7.34
CA LYS A 161 19.67 11.98 -6.06
C LYS A 161 18.73 12.13 -4.87
N ARG A 162 17.92 13.19 -4.87
CA ARG A 162 16.94 13.45 -3.80
C ARG A 162 15.83 12.40 -3.77
N SER A 163 15.31 12.00 -4.93
CA SER A 163 14.29 10.94 -5.05
C SER A 163 14.80 9.61 -4.47
N VAL A 164 16.02 9.21 -4.87
CA VAL A 164 16.63 7.97 -4.38
C VAL A 164 16.91 8.05 -2.88
N MET A 165 17.42 9.18 -2.38
CA MET A 165 17.65 9.36 -0.94
C MET A 165 16.35 9.27 -0.13
N VAL A 166 15.26 9.90 -0.60
CA VAL A 166 13.95 9.78 0.04
C VAL A 166 13.47 8.34 0.06
N GLY A 167 13.67 7.59 -1.04
CA GLY A 167 13.37 6.16 -1.10
C GLY A 167 14.17 5.33 -0.10
N ILE A 168 15.48 5.58 0.03
CA ILE A 168 16.35 4.90 1.00
C ILE A 168 15.91 5.20 2.43
N TYR A 169 15.69 6.48 2.78
CA TYR A 169 15.22 6.85 4.11
C TYR A 169 13.84 6.25 4.41
N GLY A 170 12.93 6.27 3.45
CA GLY A 170 11.62 5.62 3.57
C GLY A 170 11.73 4.11 3.81
N GLY A 171 12.61 3.44 3.07
CA GLY A 171 12.88 2.01 3.21
C GLY A 171 13.52 1.65 4.56
N LEU A 172 14.41 2.51 5.09
CA LEU A 172 14.99 2.33 6.44
C LEU A 172 13.92 2.46 7.53
N VAL A 173 13.05 3.47 7.44
CA VAL A 173 11.97 3.67 8.42
C VAL A 173 10.95 2.53 8.34
N ALA A 174 10.53 2.14 7.14
CA ALA A 174 9.57 1.05 6.94
C ALA A 174 10.16 -0.31 7.36
N GLY A 175 11.41 -0.58 6.96
CA GLY A 175 12.13 -1.78 7.35
C GLY A 175 12.34 -1.85 8.86
N GLY A 176 12.81 -0.77 9.48
CA GLY A 176 13.01 -0.71 10.93
C GLY A 176 11.73 -0.88 11.74
N LEU A 177 10.59 -0.37 11.24
CA LEU A 177 9.29 -0.59 11.88
C LEU A 177 8.83 -2.05 11.80
N ASN A 178 9.02 -2.69 10.64
CA ASN A 178 8.75 -4.12 10.47
C ASN A 178 9.65 -4.97 11.38
N ASP A 179 10.91 -4.58 11.50
CA ASP A 179 11.91 -5.27 12.30
C ASP A 179 11.62 -5.18 13.82
N LEU A 180 11.19 -4.00 14.26
CA LEU A 180 10.71 -3.78 15.63
C LEU A 180 9.48 -4.64 15.92
N HIS A 181 8.51 -4.67 14.99
CA HIS A 181 7.31 -5.51 15.12
C HIS A 181 7.68 -7.00 15.20
N ARG A 182 8.64 -7.47 14.38
CA ARG A 182 9.13 -8.85 14.40
C ARG A 182 9.84 -9.20 15.70
N THR A 183 10.67 -8.28 16.22
CA THR A 183 11.35 -8.43 17.50
C THR A 183 10.36 -8.58 18.67
N ILE A 184 9.26 -7.80 18.65
CA ILE A 184 8.17 -7.93 19.64
C ILE A 184 7.42 -9.25 19.47
N SER A 185 7.26 -9.73 18.23
CA SER A 185 6.57 -10.98 17.90
C SER A 185 7.42 -12.24 18.17
N GLY A 186 8.67 -12.10 18.61
CA GLY A 186 9.56 -13.19 18.95
C GLY A 186 10.33 -13.81 17.78
N ASP A 187 10.14 -13.32 16.56
CA ASP A 187 10.91 -13.74 15.38
C ASP A 187 12.06 -12.75 15.16
N THR A 188 13.25 -13.08 15.69
CA THR A 188 14.42 -12.20 15.58
C THR A 188 15.03 -12.28 14.17
N PRO A 189 15.27 -11.13 13.52
CA PRO A 189 15.94 -11.04 12.22
C PRO A 189 17.34 -11.65 12.26
N SER A 190 17.79 -12.26 11.16
CA SER A 190 19.11 -12.92 11.06
C SER A 190 20.28 -12.01 11.44
N TYR A 191 20.20 -10.71 11.15
CA TYR A 191 21.26 -9.76 11.51
C TYR A 191 21.32 -9.45 13.01
N ILE A 192 20.19 -9.49 13.73
CA ILE A 192 20.15 -9.32 15.18
C ILE A 192 20.73 -10.55 15.86
N LYS A 193 20.44 -11.76 15.35
CA LYS A 193 21.05 -13.02 15.83
C LYS A 193 22.58 -13.02 15.63
N TRP A 194 23.05 -12.55 14.47
CA TRP A 194 24.48 -12.36 14.20
C TRP A 194 25.13 -11.34 15.16
N LEU A 195 24.49 -10.18 15.39
CA LEU A 195 24.98 -9.16 16.33
C LEU A 195 25.00 -9.64 17.78
N LYS A 196 24.06 -10.51 18.17
CA LYS A 196 24.04 -11.17 19.49
C LYS A 196 25.05 -12.30 19.64
N GLY A 197 25.76 -12.68 18.56
CA GLY A 197 26.78 -13.72 18.58
C GLY A 197 26.24 -15.15 18.61
N GLU A 198 24.93 -15.36 18.48
CA GLU A 198 24.26 -16.67 18.61
C GLU A 198 24.56 -17.64 17.44
N ILE A 199 25.26 -17.19 16.40
CA ILE A 199 25.62 -17.99 15.21
C ILE A 199 27.08 -18.53 15.31
N GLY A 200 27.82 -18.17 16.38
CA GLY A 200 29.23 -18.51 16.55
C GLY A 200 29.55 -19.71 17.45
N ASP A 201 28.55 -20.29 18.13
CA ASP A 201 28.75 -21.34 19.15
C ASP A 201 28.22 -22.73 18.72
N ASP A 202 28.41 -23.10 17.45
CA ASP A 202 28.31 -24.51 17.02
C ASP A 202 29.72 -25.04 16.68
N PRO A 203 30.28 -26.00 17.45
CA PRO A 203 31.55 -26.66 17.11
C PRO A 203 31.45 -27.62 15.91
#